data_AF-A0A969F2D5-F1
#
_entry.id   AF-A0A969F2D5-F1
#
_cell.length_a   1.000
_cell.length_b   1.000
_cell.length_c   1.000
_cell.angle_alpha   90.00
_cell.angle_beta   90.00
_cell.angle_gamma   90.00
#
_symmetry.space_group_name_H-M   'P 1'
#
loop_
_entity.id
_entity.type
_entity.pdbx_description
1 polymer ?
#
loop_
_entity_poly.entity_id
_entity_poly.type
_entity_poly.pdbx_seq_one_letter_code
_entity_poly.pdbx_strand_id
1 'polypeptide(L)'
;MTACPPLAAELWQPIASGAKRVIILILDAFGWNLLQAESANLNSLVKRAGVVAQLTSVFPSTTVAALSSMWTGVGPAQHGMMGLTMFLPEYTTAGQMLTFSPTLGHYPNALVAAGLKPETFFAMAGCGPTICPLWCALLFV
;
A
#
# COMPACT_ATOMS: atom_id res chain seq x y z
N MET A 1 17.89 -10.69 4.96
CA MET A 1 17.03 -9.88 4.07
C MET A 1 16.50 -8.71 4.89
N THR A 2 16.79 -7.47 4.47
CA THR A 2 16.51 -6.26 5.25
C THR A 2 15.13 -5.70 4.90
N ALA A 3 14.36 -5.31 5.90
CA ALA A 3 13.09 -4.60 5.73
C ALA A 3 13.32 -3.18 5.18
N CYS A 4 12.25 -2.53 4.71
CA CYS A 4 12.31 -1.11 4.35
C CYS A 4 12.64 -0.27 5.59
N PRO A 5 13.37 0.85 5.45
CA PRO A 5 13.62 1.75 6.56
C PRO A 5 12.29 2.30 7.11
N PRO A 6 12.20 2.57 8.42
CA PRO A 6 11.01 3.17 9.02
C PRO A 6 10.79 4.60 8.53
N LEU A 7 9.56 5.12 8.72
CA LEU A 7 9.28 6.53 8.44
C LEU A 7 10.15 7.41 9.32
N ALA A 8 10.70 8.45 8.70
CA ALA A 8 11.45 9.48 9.37
C ALA A 8 10.67 10.02 10.58
N ALA A 9 11.32 10.08 11.73
CA ALA A 9 10.70 10.38 13.02
C ALA A 9 10.00 11.74 13.02
N GLU A 10 10.56 12.69 12.26
CA GLU A 10 10.08 14.05 12.06
C GLU A 10 8.66 14.08 11.46
N LEU A 11 8.27 13.02 10.75
CA LEU A 11 7.00 12.96 10.05
C LEU A 11 5.83 12.47 10.92
N TRP A 12 6.10 11.83 12.07
CA TRP A 12 5.06 11.25 12.92
C TRP A 12 5.15 11.65 14.39
N GLN A 13 6.35 11.92 14.93
CA GLN A 13 6.50 12.31 16.33
C GLN A 13 5.69 13.55 16.73
N PRO A 14 5.60 14.63 15.92
CA PRO A 14 4.83 15.82 16.27
C PRO A 14 3.33 15.56 16.49
N ILE A 15 2.79 14.51 15.87
CA ILE A 15 1.36 14.16 15.90
C ILE A 15 1.05 12.93 16.76
N ALA A 16 2.08 12.22 17.26
CA ALA A 16 1.89 10.97 18.00
C ALA A 16 1.67 11.17 19.51
N SER A 17 2.07 12.30 20.08
CA SER A 17 1.97 12.55 21.52
C SER A 17 0.52 12.50 22.01
N GLY A 18 0.21 11.57 22.91
CA GLY A 18 -1.14 11.39 23.47
C GLY A 18 -2.14 10.70 22.53
N ALA A 19 -1.72 10.25 21.35
CA ALA A 19 -2.59 9.55 20.42
C ALA A 19 -2.98 8.16 20.97
N LYS A 20 -4.28 7.94 21.22
CA LYS A 20 -4.81 6.63 21.65
C LYS A 20 -5.25 5.74 20.48
N ARG A 21 -5.48 6.35 19.31
CA ARG A 21 -5.95 5.68 18.09
C ARG A 21 -5.27 6.32 16.89
N VAL A 22 -4.86 5.50 15.95
CA VAL A 22 -4.25 5.92 14.69
C VAL A 22 -5.17 5.46 13.57
N ILE A 23 -5.54 6.39 12.70
CA ILE A 23 -6.32 6.12 11.49
C ILE A 23 -5.43 6.40 10.30
N ILE A 24 -5.31 5.42 9.41
CA ILE A 24 -4.58 5.56 8.15
C ILE A 24 -5.62 5.77 7.05
N LEU A 25 -5.60 6.95 6.44
CA LEU A 25 -6.38 7.24 5.24
C LEU A 25 -5.42 7.22 4.04
N ILE A 26 -5.72 6.35 3.07
CA ILE A 26 -4.95 6.23 1.84
C ILE A 26 -5.83 6.71 0.70
N LEU A 27 -5.30 7.62 -0.11
CA LEU A 27 -5.96 8.11 -1.30
C LEU A 27 -5.27 7.49 -2.51
N ASP A 28 -5.97 6.60 -3.20
CA ASP A 28 -5.45 6.00 -4.42
C ASP A 28 -5.30 7.08 -5.51
N ALA A 29 -4.23 6.98 -6.27
CA ALA A 29 -3.84 7.88 -7.36
C ALA A 29 -3.65 9.38 -7.02
N PHE A 30 -3.51 9.77 -5.74
CA PHE A 30 -3.56 11.19 -5.35
C PHE A 30 -2.21 11.91 -5.31
N GLY A 31 -1.46 12.03 -6.41
CA GLY A 31 -0.09 12.62 -6.48
C GLY A 31 0.19 13.98 -5.78
N TRP A 32 1.45 14.24 -5.39
CA TRP A 32 1.88 15.55 -4.80
C TRP A 32 1.63 16.75 -5.72
N ASN A 33 1.68 16.53 -7.03
CA ASN A 33 1.28 17.50 -8.05
C ASN A 33 -0.20 17.89 -7.93
N LEU A 34 -1.10 16.95 -7.60
CA LEU A 34 -2.52 17.23 -7.39
C LEU A 34 -2.74 18.06 -6.12
N LEU A 35 -2.02 17.75 -5.04
CA LEU A 35 -2.07 18.55 -3.81
C LEU A 35 -1.65 20.02 -4.08
N GLN A 36 -0.62 20.22 -4.89
CA GLN A 36 -0.17 21.58 -5.26
C GLN A 36 -1.18 22.29 -6.15
N ALA A 37 -1.73 21.60 -7.15
CA ALA A 37 -2.75 22.14 -8.06
C ALA A 37 -4.02 22.56 -7.31
N GLU A 38 -4.44 21.77 -6.31
CA GLU A 38 -5.64 21.99 -5.51
C GLU A 38 -5.37 22.73 -4.19
N SER A 39 -4.20 23.35 -4.05
CA SER A 39 -3.75 23.97 -2.79
C SER A 39 -4.71 25.03 -2.25
N ALA A 40 -5.41 25.78 -3.13
CA ALA A 40 -6.42 26.74 -2.72
C ALA A 40 -7.64 26.07 -2.06
N ASN A 41 -8.10 24.96 -2.64
CA ASN A 41 -9.26 24.19 -2.18
C ASN A 41 -8.92 23.39 -0.91
N LEU A 42 -7.69 22.91 -0.80
CA LEU A 42 -7.20 22.09 0.33
C LEU A 42 -6.50 22.91 1.43
N ASN A 43 -6.43 24.24 1.29
CA ASN A 43 -5.71 25.13 2.21
C ASN A 43 -6.16 24.96 3.67
N SER A 44 -7.47 24.79 3.88
CA SER A 44 -8.03 24.59 5.22
C SER A 44 -7.56 23.28 5.87
N LEU A 45 -7.41 22.22 5.07
CA LEU A 45 -6.89 20.92 5.50
C LEU A 45 -5.41 21.00 5.81
N VAL A 46 -4.62 21.55 4.88
CA VAL A 46 -3.16 21.70 5.00
C VAL A 46 -2.80 22.54 6.23
N LYS A 47 -3.51 23.63 6.50
CA LYS A 47 -3.29 24.47 7.69
C LYS A 47 -3.61 23.78 9.02
N ARG A 48 -4.51 22.79 9.01
CA ARG A 48 -4.87 22.01 10.20
C ARG A 48 -3.99 20.79 10.40
N ALA A 49 -3.23 20.39 9.38
CA ALA A 49 -2.30 19.27 9.47
C ALA A 49 -1.10 19.66 10.35
N GLY A 50 -0.74 18.79 11.29
CA GLY A 50 0.45 18.99 12.12
C GLY A 50 1.76 18.79 11.34
N VAL A 51 1.74 17.95 10.32
CA VAL A 51 2.87 17.66 9.43
C VAL A 51 2.35 17.52 8.00
N VAL A 52 3.06 18.11 7.04
CA VAL A 52 2.81 17.95 5.60
C VAL A 52 4.14 17.69 4.92
N ALA A 53 4.27 16.55 4.25
CA ALA A 53 5.51 16.15 3.58
C ALA A 53 5.21 15.33 2.34
N GLN A 54 6.10 15.43 1.34
CA GLN A 54 6.07 14.59 0.16
C GLN A 54 6.71 13.23 0.47
N LEU A 55 6.08 12.16 -0.01
CA LEU A 55 6.58 10.79 0.13
C LEU A 55 6.72 10.14 -1.25
N THR A 56 7.63 9.18 -1.37
CA THR A 56 7.88 8.42 -2.60
C THR A 56 7.27 7.03 -2.51
N SER A 57 6.59 6.59 -3.56
CA SER A 57 6.09 5.21 -3.67
C SER A 57 7.23 4.19 -3.88
N VAL A 58 6.89 2.90 -3.82
CA VAL A 58 7.77 1.81 -4.23
C VAL A 58 7.80 1.68 -5.75
N PHE A 59 8.80 0.97 -6.27
CA PHE A 59 8.80 0.53 -7.67
C PHE A 59 8.46 -0.96 -7.78
N PRO A 60 7.50 -1.34 -8.64
CA PRO A 60 6.67 -0.47 -9.49
C PRO A 60 5.55 0.22 -8.71
N SER A 61 5.23 1.48 -9.06
CA SER A 61 4.18 2.27 -8.40
C SER A 61 2.79 1.82 -8.84
N THR A 62 2.38 0.66 -8.34
CA THR A 62 1.05 0.09 -8.56
C THR A 62 0.35 -0.11 -7.23
N THR A 63 -0.96 0.07 -7.17
CA THR A 63 -1.77 -0.08 -5.95
C THR A 63 -1.47 -1.38 -5.22
N VAL A 64 -1.37 -2.49 -5.94
CA VAL A 64 -1.09 -3.82 -5.40
C VAL A 64 0.30 -3.90 -4.77
N ALA A 65 1.35 -3.52 -5.51
CA ALA A 65 2.72 -3.59 -4.99
C ALA A 65 2.89 -2.72 -3.75
N ALA A 66 2.31 -1.53 -3.80
CA ALA A 66 2.57 -0.47 -2.85
C ALA A 66 1.73 -0.65 -1.56
N LEU A 67 0.46 -1.07 -1.63
CA LEU A 67 -0.30 -1.50 -0.44
C LEU A 67 0.29 -2.76 0.20
N SER A 68 0.80 -3.70 -0.60
CA SER A 68 1.47 -4.89 -0.08
C SER A 68 2.76 -4.55 0.65
N SER A 69 3.56 -3.64 0.11
CA SER A 69 4.76 -3.14 0.77
C SER A 69 4.42 -2.41 2.08
N MET A 70 3.37 -1.59 2.08
CA MET A 70 2.90 -0.91 3.29
C MET A 70 2.43 -1.91 4.37
N TRP A 71 1.74 -2.98 3.98
CA TRP A 71 1.27 -4.02 4.92
C TRP A 71 2.40 -4.90 5.48
N THR A 72 3.38 -5.24 4.63
CA THR A 72 4.44 -6.20 4.97
C THR A 72 5.73 -5.53 5.48
N GLY A 73 5.90 -4.23 5.25
CA GLY A 73 7.11 -3.48 5.62
C GLY A 73 8.34 -3.82 4.78
N VAL A 74 8.17 -4.53 3.66
CA VAL A 74 9.25 -4.92 2.74
C VAL A 74 8.94 -4.49 1.32
N GLY A 75 9.94 -4.50 0.43
CA GLY A 75 9.75 -4.07 -0.96
C GLY A 75 9.08 -5.13 -1.87
N PRO A 76 8.63 -4.74 -3.08
CA PRO A 76 7.95 -5.62 -4.03
C PRO A 76 8.68 -6.92 -4.38
N ALA A 77 10.00 -6.86 -4.54
CA ALA A 77 10.82 -8.04 -4.81
C ALA A 77 10.83 -9.05 -3.66
N GLN A 78 10.51 -8.64 -2.42
CA GLN A 78 10.51 -9.50 -1.24
C GLN A 78 9.13 -10.13 -0.98
N HIS A 79 8.05 -9.35 -1.08
CA HIS A 79 6.69 -9.87 -0.89
C HIS A 79 6.06 -10.44 -2.17
N GLY A 80 6.72 -10.33 -3.32
CA GLY A 80 6.34 -10.98 -4.59
C GLY A 80 5.22 -10.31 -5.37
N MET A 81 4.64 -9.22 -4.87
CA MET A 81 3.55 -8.49 -5.56
C MET A 81 4.15 -7.42 -6.47
N MET A 82 4.42 -7.82 -7.70
CA MET A 82 5.15 -6.99 -8.67
C MET A 82 4.22 -6.21 -9.61
N GLY A 83 2.90 -6.43 -9.58
CA GLY A 83 1.99 -5.68 -10.45
C GLY A 83 0.52 -6.06 -10.29
N LEU A 84 -0.31 -5.37 -11.06
CA LEU A 84 -1.76 -5.61 -11.09
C LEU A 84 -2.11 -6.94 -11.77
N THR A 85 -1.35 -7.31 -12.79
CA THR A 85 -1.50 -8.57 -13.52
C THR A 85 -0.24 -9.39 -13.34
N MET A 86 -0.39 -10.62 -12.84
CA MET A 86 0.73 -11.53 -12.64
C MET A 86 0.37 -12.90 -13.18
N PHE A 87 1.33 -13.57 -13.83
CA PHE A 87 1.17 -14.96 -14.20
C PHE A 87 1.32 -15.83 -12.95
N LEU A 88 0.32 -16.65 -12.65
CA LEU A 88 0.32 -17.61 -11.56
C LEU A 88 0.50 -19.01 -12.17
N PRO A 89 1.72 -19.60 -12.13
CA PRO A 89 2.00 -20.89 -12.73
C PRO A 89 1.10 -22.01 -12.21
N GLU A 90 0.74 -21.97 -10.92
CA GLU A 90 -0.10 -22.98 -10.24
C GLU A 90 -1.50 -23.07 -10.85
N TYR A 91 -1.99 -21.95 -11.39
CA TYR A 91 -3.30 -21.84 -12.03
C TYR A 91 -3.18 -21.75 -13.56
N THR A 92 -1.96 -21.80 -14.11
CA THR A 92 -1.64 -21.66 -15.53
C THR A 92 -2.37 -20.46 -16.17
N THR A 93 -2.47 -19.35 -15.42
CA THR A 93 -3.25 -18.19 -15.85
C THR A 93 -2.62 -16.89 -15.38
N ALA A 94 -2.85 -15.83 -16.15
CA ALA A 94 -2.62 -14.49 -15.66
C ALA A 94 -3.79 -14.11 -14.74
N GLY A 95 -3.50 -13.62 -13.55
CA GLY A 95 -4.48 -13.15 -12.58
C GLY A 95 -4.41 -11.63 -12.42
N GLN A 96 -5.58 -11.01 -12.27
CA GLN A 96 -5.75 -9.67 -11.70
C GLN A 96 -5.70 -9.74 -10.18
N MET A 97 -4.72 -9.06 -9.58
CA MET A 97 -4.42 -9.14 -8.16
C MET A 97 -5.33 -8.26 -7.28
N LEU A 98 -6.02 -7.28 -7.86
CA LEU A 98 -7.03 -6.49 -7.13
C LEU A 98 -8.33 -7.26 -6.90
N THR A 99 -8.72 -8.09 -7.88
CA THR A 99 -10.02 -8.78 -7.90
C THR A 99 -9.91 -10.29 -7.72
N PHE A 100 -8.68 -10.81 -7.60
CA PHE A 100 -8.36 -12.24 -7.59
C PHE A 100 -9.13 -13.00 -8.68
N SER A 101 -9.07 -12.50 -9.91
CA SER A 101 -9.75 -13.07 -11.07
C SER A 101 -8.77 -13.35 -12.20
N PRO A 102 -9.01 -14.34 -13.07
CA PRO A 102 -8.24 -14.50 -14.30
C PRO A 102 -8.31 -13.24 -15.17
N THR A 103 -7.24 -12.96 -15.92
CA THR A 103 -7.21 -11.86 -16.89
C THR A 103 -8.14 -12.16 -18.07
N LEU A 104 -8.23 -13.43 -18.48
CA LEU A 104 -9.08 -13.90 -19.57
C LEU A 104 -10.45 -14.37 -19.02
N GLY A 105 -11.23 -13.44 -18.45
CA GLY A 105 -12.58 -13.70 -17.95
C GLY A 105 -12.92 -12.91 -16.68
N HIS A 106 -13.93 -12.05 -16.74
CA HIS A 106 -14.34 -11.22 -15.60
C HIS A 106 -15.30 -11.99 -14.69
N TYR A 107 -14.74 -12.84 -13.84
CA TYR A 107 -15.45 -13.46 -12.72
C TYR A 107 -14.71 -13.07 -11.43
N PRO A 108 -15.23 -12.09 -10.66
CA PRO A 108 -14.61 -11.67 -9.41
C PRO A 108 -14.39 -12.87 -8.49
N ASN A 109 -13.25 -12.92 -7.80
CA ASN A 109 -12.88 -14.00 -6.89
C ASN A 109 -12.80 -15.40 -7.54
N ALA A 110 -12.74 -15.51 -8.87
CA ALA A 110 -12.65 -16.82 -9.51
C ALA A 110 -11.36 -17.58 -9.16
N LEU A 111 -10.25 -16.88 -8.86
CA LEU A 111 -9.06 -17.55 -8.33
C LEU A 111 -9.28 -18.06 -6.91
N VAL A 112 -10.03 -17.32 -6.09
CA VAL A 112 -10.41 -17.76 -4.74
C VAL A 112 -11.31 -19.00 -4.80
N ALA A 113 -12.28 -19.01 -5.71
CA ALA A 113 -13.11 -20.18 -5.99
C ALA A 113 -12.28 -21.37 -6.50
N ALA A 114 -11.20 -21.12 -7.24
CA ALA A 114 -10.24 -22.13 -7.68
C ALA A 114 -9.30 -22.63 -6.56
N GLY A 115 -9.44 -22.13 -5.33
CA GLY A 115 -8.68 -22.58 -4.16
C GLY A 115 -7.55 -21.65 -3.73
N LEU A 116 -7.37 -20.50 -4.39
CA LEU A 116 -6.45 -19.46 -3.91
C LEU A 116 -6.94 -18.94 -2.56
N LYS A 117 -6.08 -18.99 -1.54
CA LYS A 117 -6.36 -18.42 -0.22
C LYS A 117 -5.64 -17.08 -0.07
N PRO A 118 -6.34 -15.94 -0.11
CA PRO A 118 -5.72 -14.62 0.00
C PRO A 118 -4.92 -14.45 1.30
N GLU A 119 -5.35 -15.10 2.37
CA GLU A 119 -4.77 -14.99 3.71
C GLU A 119 -3.37 -15.60 3.78
N THR A 120 -3.11 -16.63 2.97
CA THR A 120 -1.82 -17.30 2.88
C THR A 120 -1.06 -16.93 1.62
N PHE A 121 -1.59 -16.00 0.82
CA PHE A 121 -0.99 -15.61 -0.45
C PHE A 121 0.37 -14.93 -0.24
N PHE A 122 0.49 -14.14 0.81
CA PHE A 122 1.80 -13.68 1.27
C PHE A 122 2.50 -14.79 2.04
N ALA A 123 3.67 -15.21 1.56
CA ALA A 123 4.54 -16.16 2.26
C ALA A 123 5.15 -15.61 3.56
N MET A 124 4.78 -14.40 3.95
CA MET A 124 5.32 -13.68 5.10
C MET A 124 4.20 -13.10 5.96
N ALA A 125 4.39 -13.17 7.29
CA ALA A 125 3.46 -12.55 8.23
C ALA A 125 3.41 -11.05 7.98
N GLY A 126 2.22 -10.53 7.70
CA GLY A 126 2.00 -9.09 7.65
C GLY A 126 2.23 -8.45 9.02
N CYS A 127 2.37 -7.13 9.05
CA CYS A 127 2.19 -6.42 10.29
C CYS A 127 0.73 -6.68 10.73
N GLY A 128 0.52 -7.52 11.74
CA GLY A 128 -0.79 -7.75 12.33
C GLY A 128 -1.37 -6.44 12.93
N PRO A 129 -2.35 -6.49 13.86
CA PRO A 129 -2.95 -5.28 14.45
C PRO A 129 -1.95 -4.35 15.18
N THR A 130 -0.70 -4.77 15.32
CA THR A 130 0.43 -3.93 15.71
C THR A 130 0.86 -3.09 14.53
N ILE A 131 0.44 -1.81 14.53
CA ILE A 131 1.01 -0.75 13.69
C ILE A 131 2.53 -0.81 13.87
N CYS A 132 3.20 -1.37 12.87
CA CYS A 132 4.65 -1.46 12.87
C CYS A 132 5.21 -0.05 12.68
N PRO A 133 6.28 0.36 13.36
CA PRO A 133 6.96 1.64 13.09
C PRO A 133 7.61 1.70 11.69
N LEU A 134 7.46 0.67 10.87
CA LEU A 134 7.94 0.54 9.49
C LEU A 134 6.98 1.20 8.49
N TRP A 135 6.83 2.52 8.59
CA TRP A 135 5.96 3.28 7.69
C TRP A 135 6.75 3.72 6.45
N CYS A 136 6.82 2.87 5.44
CA CYS A 136 7.24 3.34 4.12
C CYS A 136 6.03 3.99 3.46
N ALA A 137 6.09 5.32 3.33
CA ALA A 137 5.34 6.17 2.41
C ALA A 137 3.80 6.04 2.36
N LEU A 138 3.12 7.12 2.76
CA LEU A 138 1.76 7.39 2.34
C LEU A 138 1.76 7.45 0.81
N LEU A 139 0.96 6.57 0.25
CA LEU A 139 1.16 5.98 -1.05
C LEU A 139 0.51 6.86 -2.12
N PHE A 140 1.33 7.60 -2.84
CA PHE A 140 0.93 8.21 -4.11
C PHE A 140 0.97 7.11 -5.17
N VAL A 141 -0.18 6.54 -5.52
CA VAL A 141 -0.30 5.80 -6.80
C VAL A 141 -0.31 6.82 -7.94
#